data_AF-A0A6N7VRR7-F1
#
_entry.id   AF-A0A6N7VRR7-F1
#
_cell.length_a   1.000
_cell.length_b   1.000
_cell.length_c   1.000
_cell.angle_alpha   90.00
_cell.angle_beta   90.00
_cell.angle_gamma   90.00
#
_symmetry.space_group_name_H-M   'P 1'
#
loop_
_entity.id
_entity.type
_entity.pdbx_description
1 polymer ?
#
loop_
_entity_poly.entity_id
_entity_poly.type
_entity_poly.pdbx_seq_one_letter_code
_entity_poly.pdbx_strand_id
1 'polypeptide(L)'
;MSTSEPTSFPQVSQARQAWEAAKADQTMARDRLRDAVLAEVDAGAEIAKIAEAAGITRKTVYAWIDTHDDRANVARTISDAMAWLASMGVRQAASYTALSDDDPLLNSAITVLRGSLKTIPTSKYSTPDDKARVWLWGEVAGRALQYWQKHRRWPRTVSVDDVSEYAN
;
A
#
# COMPACT_ATOMS: atom_id res chain seq x y z
N MET A 1 12.12 -52.16 -17.19
CA MET A 1 11.81 -50.71 -17.26
C MET A 1 11.85 -50.18 -15.85
N SER A 2 12.87 -49.42 -15.49
CA SER A 2 12.99 -48.80 -14.15
C SER A 2 12.14 -47.54 -14.12
N THR A 3 11.07 -47.55 -13.34
CA THR A 3 10.34 -46.34 -12.95
C THR A 3 11.09 -45.71 -11.79
N SER A 4 11.87 -44.66 -12.07
CA SER A 4 12.44 -43.82 -11.04
C SER A 4 11.30 -43.13 -10.30
N GLU A 5 11.10 -43.46 -9.01
CA GLU A 5 10.20 -42.69 -8.15
C GLU A 5 10.68 -41.23 -8.09
N PRO A 6 9.79 -40.24 -8.22
CA PRO A 6 10.17 -38.85 -8.01
C PRO A 6 10.62 -38.70 -6.56
N THR A 7 11.91 -38.41 -6.36
CA THR A 7 12.48 -38.19 -5.03
C THR A 7 11.83 -36.95 -4.41
N SER A 8 10.87 -37.18 -3.51
CA SER A 8 10.23 -36.13 -2.72
C SER A 8 11.11 -35.82 -1.50
N PHE A 9 11.47 -34.55 -1.32
CA PHE A 9 12.21 -34.06 -0.14
C PHE A 9 11.29 -33.22 0.77
N PRO A 10 10.33 -33.86 1.47
CA PRO A 10 9.31 -33.14 2.22
C PRO A 10 9.89 -32.23 3.31
N GLN A 11 10.96 -32.67 3.99
CA GLN A 11 11.64 -31.87 5.02
C GLN A 11 12.32 -30.62 4.43
N VAL A 12 12.93 -30.72 3.24
CA VAL A 12 13.55 -29.58 2.55
C VAL A 12 12.48 -28.58 2.10
N SER A 13 11.36 -29.07 1.57
CA SER A 13 10.22 -28.22 1.20
C SER A 13 9.63 -27.49 2.40
N GLN A 14 9.48 -28.18 3.54
CA GLN A 14 9.02 -27.56 4.80
C GLN A 14 10.02 -26.52 5.32
N ALA A 15 11.33 -26.82 5.32
CA ALA A 15 12.36 -25.88 5.73
C ALA A 15 12.39 -24.62 4.84
N ARG A 16 12.21 -24.78 3.53
CA ARG A 16 12.11 -23.65 2.60
C ARG A 16 10.88 -22.79 2.88
N GLN A 17 9.72 -23.39 3.12
CA GLN A 17 8.51 -22.63 3.47
C GLN A 17 8.69 -21.84 4.77
N ALA A 18 9.32 -22.44 5.79
CA ALA A 18 9.64 -21.75 7.03
C ALA A 18 10.63 -20.59 6.81
N TRP A 19 11.64 -20.78 5.95
CA TRP A 19 12.59 -19.71 5.59
C TRP A 19 11.91 -18.55 4.87
N GLU A 20 11.06 -18.82 3.89
CA GLU A 20 10.30 -17.78 3.17
C GLU A 20 9.35 -17.03 4.11
N ALA A 21 8.70 -17.74 5.04
CA ALA A 21 7.86 -17.11 6.07
C ALA A 21 8.67 -16.18 6.97
N ALA A 22 9.81 -16.65 7.50
CA ALA A 22 10.69 -15.82 8.34
C ALA A 22 11.23 -14.59 7.59
N LYS A 23 11.57 -14.73 6.31
CA LYS A 23 12.00 -13.62 5.45
C LYS A 23 10.87 -12.63 5.20
N ALA A 24 9.65 -13.11 5.00
CA ALA A 24 8.47 -12.26 4.90
C ALA A 24 8.24 -11.49 6.20
N ASP A 25 8.31 -12.15 7.36
CA ASP A 25 8.16 -11.52 8.66
C ASP A 25 9.23 -10.46 8.93
N GLN A 26 10.49 -10.73 8.57
CA GLN A 26 11.58 -9.77 8.66
C GLN A 26 11.32 -8.53 7.79
N THR A 27 10.84 -8.74 6.56
CA THR A 27 10.49 -7.64 5.64
C THR A 27 9.39 -6.77 6.24
N MET A 28 8.35 -7.39 6.80
CA MET A 28 7.28 -6.66 7.48
C MET A 28 7.75 -5.89 8.71
N ALA A 29 8.64 -6.48 9.52
CA ALA A 29 9.19 -5.82 10.69
C ALA A 29 9.97 -4.56 10.27
N ARG A 30 10.74 -4.65 9.18
CA ARG A 30 11.44 -3.52 8.59
C ARG A 30 10.48 -2.46 8.05
N ASP A 31 9.41 -2.87 7.37
CA ASP A 31 8.40 -1.93 6.84
C ASP A 31 7.68 -1.18 7.98
N ARG A 32 7.31 -1.89 9.05
CA ARG A 32 6.70 -1.26 10.24
C ARG A 32 7.64 -0.27 10.92
N LEU A 33 8.92 -0.62 11.03
CA LEU A 33 9.93 0.29 11.58
C LEU A 33 10.08 1.53 10.69
N ARG A 34 10.11 1.34 9.37
CA ARG A 34 10.15 2.43 8.40
C ARG A 34 8.94 3.35 8.52
N ASP A 35 7.73 2.80 8.54
CA ASP A 35 6.50 3.59 8.67
C ASP A 35 6.48 4.37 10.00
N ALA A 36 6.93 3.77 11.10
CA ALA A 36 7.02 4.45 12.39
C ALA A 36 8.06 5.58 12.40
N VAL A 37 9.23 5.35 11.80
CA VAL A 37 10.27 6.38 11.63
C VAL A 37 9.74 7.55 10.83
N LEU A 38 9.04 7.31 9.73
CA LEU A 38 8.51 8.35 8.86
C LEU A 38 7.38 9.16 9.54
N ALA A 39 6.51 8.50 10.32
CA ALA A 39 5.50 9.21 11.10
C ALA A 39 6.09 10.21 12.12
N GLU A 40 7.22 9.87 12.75
CA GLU A 40 7.92 10.79 13.66
C GLU A 40 8.60 11.95 12.89
N VAL A 41 9.10 11.68 11.67
CA VAL A 41 9.61 12.73 10.77
C VAL A 41 8.50 13.71 10.43
N ASP A 42 7.32 13.23 10.05
CA ASP A 42 6.15 14.06 9.74
C ASP A 42 5.67 14.87 10.95
N ALA A 43 5.81 14.32 12.16
CA ALA A 43 5.54 15.02 13.41
C ALA A 43 6.61 16.10 13.76
N GLY A 44 7.66 16.22 12.94
CA GLY A 44 8.73 17.21 13.10
C GLY A 44 9.80 16.80 14.12
N ALA A 45 9.88 15.53 14.51
CA ALA A 45 10.89 15.08 15.45
C ALA A 45 12.31 15.10 14.83
N GLU A 46 13.31 15.25 15.70
CA GLU A 46 14.70 15.38 15.27
C GLU A 46 15.25 14.05 14.71
N ILE A 47 15.71 14.05 13.45
CA ILE A 47 16.25 12.88 12.75
C ILE A 47 17.30 12.10 13.57
N ALA A 48 18.14 12.82 14.32
CA ALA A 48 19.15 12.22 15.19
C ALA A 48 18.53 11.33 16.28
N LYS A 49 17.47 11.80 16.93
CA LYS A 49 16.77 11.09 18.00
C LYS A 49 15.94 9.94 17.46
N ILE A 50 15.32 10.12 16.29
CA ILE A 50 14.59 9.04 15.61
C ILE A 50 15.54 7.90 15.26
N ALA A 51 16.71 8.20 14.68
CA ALA A 51 17.72 7.21 14.31
C ALA A 51 18.23 6.42 15.53
N GLU A 52 18.52 7.13 16.63
CA GLU A 52 18.94 6.52 17.90
C GLU A 52 17.86 5.60 18.47
N ALA A 53 16.61 6.09 18.58
CA ALA A 53 15.49 5.30 19.11
C ALA A 53 15.17 4.06 18.25
N ALA A 54 15.31 4.18 16.93
CA ALA A 54 15.09 3.08 15.99
C ALA A 54 16.30 2.13 15.86
N GLY A 55 17.45 2.43 16.46
CA GLY A 55 18.67 1.62 16.34
C GLY A 55 19.22 1.57 14.91
N ILE A 56 19.00 2.61 14.11
CA ILE A 56 19.44 2.71 12.71
C ILE A 56 20.32 3.94 12.51
N THR A 57 20.97 4.04 11.34
CA THR A 57 21.79 5.21 11.03
C THR A 57 20.94 6.38 10.56
N ARG A 58 21.39 7.63 10.80
CA ARG A 58 20.77 8.82 10.21
C ARG A 58 20.69 8.74 8.68
N LYS A 59 21.71 8.14 8.05
CA LYS A 59 21.73 7.88 6.60
C LYS A 59 20.56 6.99 6.16
N THR A 60 20.21 5.98 6.95
CA THR A 60 19.06 5.11 6.69
C THR A 60 17.75 5.91 6.74
N VAL A 61 17.61 6.81 7.73
CA VAL A 61 16.42 7.68 7.85
C VAL A 61 16.31 8.61 6.63
N TYR A 62 17.39 9.29 6.25
CA TYR A 62 17.38 10.14 5.05
C TYR A 62 17.02 9.38 3.77
N ALA A 63 17.58 8.18 3.57
CA ALA A 63 17.22 7.35 2.41
C ALA A 63 15.74 6.94 2.42
N TRP A 64 15.13 6.78 3.59
CA TRP A 64 13.71 6.49 3.71
C TRP A 64 12.82 7.70 3.44
N ILE A 65 13.24 8.90 3.85
CA ILE A 65 12.57 10.17 3.56
C ILE A 65 12.60 10.45 2.05
N ASP A 66 13.77 10.29 1.43
CA ASP A 66 13.98 10.51 -0.02
C ASP A 66 13.07 9.61 -0.88
N THR A 67 12.73 8.44 -0.36
CA THR A 67 11.79 7.49 -0.99
C THR A 67 10.41 7.49 -0.34
N HIS A 68 10.14 8.44 0.58
CA HIS A 68 8.84 8.60 1.25
C HIS A 68 7.89 9.46 0.44
N ASP A 69 8.41 10.48 -0.25
CA ASP A 69 7.63 11.33 -1.15
C ASP A 69 6.96 10.51 -2.27
N ASP A 70 7.50 9.32 -2.60
CA ASP A 70 6.93 8.35 -3.54
C ASP A 70 5.88 7.39 -2.91
N ARG A 71 5.46 7.61 -1.66
CA ARG A 71 4.51 6.72 -0.95
C ARG A 71 3.18 7.42 -0.69
N ALA A 72 2.10 6.77 -1.09
CA ALA A 72 0.74 7.24 -0.84
C ALA A 72 0.20 6.66 0.48
N ASN A 73 -0.43 7.51 1.30
CA ASN A 73 -1.20 7.07 2.46
C ASN A 73 -2.51 6.42 1.99
N VAL A 74 -2.76 5.18 2.40
CA VAL A 74 -3.89 4.39 1.90
C VAL A 74 -5.22 5.00 2.31
N ALA A 75 -5.45 5.28 3.59
CA ALA A 75 -6.76 5.76 4.06
C ALA A 75 -7.12 7.13 3.46
N ARG A 76 -6.15 8.04 3.39
CA ARG A 76 -6.31 9.36 2.76
C ARG A 76 -6.61 9.21 1.27
N THR A 77 -5.79 8.46 0.54
CA THR A 77 -5.97 8.28 -0.91
C THR A 77 -7.30 7.61 -1.23
N ILE A 78 -7.73 6.62 -0.45
CA ILE A 78 -9.05 5.98 -0.62
C ILE A 78 -10.18 6.97 -0.29
N SER A 79 -10.04 7.77 0.77
CA SER A 79 -11.03 8.81 1.13
C SER A 79 -11.18 9.87 0.03
N ASP A 80 -10.06 10.33 -0.53
CA ASP A 80 -10.03 11.29 -1.64
C ASP A 80 -10.74 10.71 -2.87
N ALA A 81 -10.45 9.45 -3.19
CA ALA A 81 -11.12 8.73 -4.28
C ALA A 81 -12.63 8.63 -4.05
N MET A 82 -13.05 8.34 -2.82
CA MET A 82 -14.46 8.23 -2.44
C MET A 82 -15.19 9.56 -2.51
N ALA A 83 -14.55 10.65 -2.08
CA ALA A 83 -15.11 11.99 -2.18
C ALA A 83 -15.35 12.37 -3.65
N TRP A 84 -14.38 12.07 -4.52
CA TRP A 84 -14.53 12.28 -5.95
C TRP A 84 -15.64 11.43 -6.57
N LEU A 85 -15.69 10.13 -6.25
CA LEU A 85 -16.78 9.24 -6.69
C LEU A 85 -18.16 9.74 -6.24
N ALA A 86 -18.27 10.22 -5.00
CA ALA A 86 -19.50 10.80 -4.48
C ALA A 86 -19.91 12.05 -5.26
N SER A 87 -18.95 12.91 -5.61
CA SER A 87 -19.19 14.10 -6.45
C SER A 87 -19.72 13.77 -7.84
N MET A 88 -19.39 12.58 -8.36
CA MET A 88 -19.93 12.06 -9.62
C MET A 88 -21.28 11.33 -9.49
N GLY A 89 -21.83 11.24 -8.28
CA GLY A 89 -23.13 10.61 -8.01
C GLY A 89 -23.09 9.13 -7.59
N VAL A 90 -21.90 8.57 -7.31
CA VAL A 90 -21.79 7.21 -6.76
C VAL A 90 -22.18 7.23 -5.28
N ARG A 91 -23.47 7.01 -5.00
CA ARG A 91 -24.03 7.19 -3.64
C ARG A 91 -23.34 6.36 -2.56
N GLN A 92 -22.90 5.14 -2.87
CA GLN A 92 -22.20 4.29 -1.91
C GLN A 92 -20.84 4.86 -1.48
N ALA A 93 -20.21 5.71 -2.28
CA ALA A 93 -18.91 6.30 -1.96
C ALA A 93 -19.00 7.35 -0.85
N ALA A 94 -20.16 8.01 -0.69
CA ALA A 94 -20.35 9.07 0.30
C ALA A 94 -20.16 8.59 1.75
N SER A 95 -20.36 7.30 2.02
CA SER A 95 -20.16 6.70 3.34
C SER A 95 -18.68 6.49 3.72
N TYR A 96 -17.74 6.79 2.82
CA TYR A 96 -16.33 6.43 2.94
C TYR A 96 -15.36 7.61 2.68
N THR A 97 -15.82 8.86 2.82
CA THR A 97 -15.04 10.06 2.45
C THR A 97 -14.13 10.59 3.56
N ALA A 98 -14.15 9.98 4.76
CA ALA A 98 -13.40 10.41 5.93
C ALA A 98 -12.83 9.21 6.71
N LEU A 99 -12.16 8.30 6.01
CA LEU A 99 -11.57 7.11 6.61
C LEU A 99 -10.27 7.46 7.34
N SER A 100 -10.00 6.71 8.41
CA SER A 100 -8.71 6.71 9.11
C SER A 100 -7.94 5.40 8.84
N ASP A 101 -6.64 5.39 9.15
CA ASP A 101 -5.74 4.24 8.91
C ASP A 101 -6.24 2.94 9.55
N ASP A 102 -6.92 3.04 10.70
CA ASP A 102 -7.42 1.89 11.47
C ASP A 102 -8.93 1.66 11.28
N ASP A 103 -9.55 2.31 10.28
CA ASP A 103 -10.99 2.21 10.05
C ASP A 103 -11.38 0.80 9.55
N PRO A 104 -12.29 0.08 10.25
CA PRO A 104 -12.75 -1.25 9.81
C PRO A 104 -13.43 -1.22 8.44
N LEU A 105 -13.89 -0.05 7.98
CA LEU A 105 -14.57 0.12 6.70
C LEU A 105 -13.61 0.16 5.51
N LEU A 106 -12.29 0.23 5.72
CA LEU A 106 -11.31 0.36 4.64
C LEU A 106 -11.41 -0.77 3.60
N ASN A 107 -11.74 -2.00 4.03
CA ASN A 107 -11.97 -3.13 3.12
C ASN A 107 -13.18 -2.91 2.19
N SER A 108 -14.29 -2.45 2.77
CA SER A 108 -15.52 -2.16 2.05
C SER A 108 -15.30 -1.00 1.09
N ALA A 109 -14.58 0.04 1.53
CA ALA A 109 -14.21 1.17 0.71
C ALA A 109 -13.34 0.74 -0.49
N ILE A 110 -12.25 0.02 -0.28
CA ILE A 110 -11.39 -0.47 -1.38
C ILE A 110 -12.20 -1.31 -2.37
N THR A 111 -13.13 -2.14 -1.90
CA THR A 111 -14.01 -2.94 -2.76
C THR A 111 -14.93 -2.06 -3.61
N VAL A 112 -15.60 -1.07 -3.00
CA VAL A 112 -16.48 -0.13 -3.70
C VAL A 112 -15.70 0.71 -4.71
N LEU A 113 -14.50 1.18 -4.35
CA LEU A 113 -13.63 1.94 -5.24
C LEU A 113 -13.28 1.11 -6.48
N ARG A 114 -12.76 -0.10 -6.30
CA ARG A 114 -12.37 -0.96 -7.43
C ARG A 114 -13.54 -1.35 -8.31
N GLY A 115 -14.72 -1.55 -7.74
CA GLY A 115 -15.96 -1.77 -8.49
C GLY A 115 -16.35 -0.54 -9.31
N SER A 116 -16.28 0.64 -8.71
CA SER A 116 -16.68 1.90 -9.33
C SER A 116 -15.71 2.33 -10.43
N LEU A 117 -14.39 2.25 -10.22
CA LEU A 117 -13.40 2.62 -11.23
C LEU A 117 -13.53 1.81 -12.54
N LYS A 118 -14.05 0.58 -12.47
CA LYS A 118 -14.32 -0.25 -13.66
C LYS A 118 -15.55 0.19 -14.45
N THR A 119 -16.48 0.89 -13.82
CA THR A 119 -17.79 1.21 -14.40
C THR A 119 -17.93 2.68 -14.79
N ILE A 120 -17.05 3.55 -14.31
CA ILE A 120 -17.06 4.96 -14.68
C ILE A 120 -16.68 5.10 -16.16
N PRO A 121 -17.52 5.75 -16.99
CA PRO A 121 -17.17 6.06 -18.37
C PRO A 121 -15.94 6.97 -18.43
N THR A 122 -14.98 6.69 -19.31
CA THR A 122 -13.80 7.54 -19.52
C THR A 122 -14.13 8.98 -19.89
N SER A 123 -15.32 9.24 -20.46
CA SER A 123 -15.84 10.58 -20.70
C SER A 123 -16.10 11.40 -19.43
N LYS A 124 -16.13 10.78 -18.25
CA LYS A 124 -16.29 11.43 -16.94
C LYS A 124 -14.97 11.81 -16.26
N TYR A 125 -13.83 11.34 -16.77
CA TYR A 125 -12.48 11.65 -16.26
C TYR A 125 -11.49 11.84 -17.42
N SER A 126 -11.86 12.70 -18.37
CA SER A 126 -11.14 12.87 -19.63
C SER A 126 -9.90 13.76 -19.54
N THR A 127 -9.73 14.52 -18.46
CA THR A 127 -8.57 15.38 -18.26
C THR A 127 -7.34 14.54 -17.86
N PRO A 128 -6.12 14.96 -18.23
CA PRO A 128 -4.88 14.32 -17.78
C PRO A 128 -4.81 14.15 -16.25
N ASP A 129 -5.22 15.19 -15.51
CA ASP A 129 -5.21 15.18 -14.05
C ASP A 129 -6.18 14.15 -13.46
N ASP A 130 -7.39 14.02 -14.03
CA ASP A 130 -8.36 13.03 -13.56
C ASP A 130 -7.89 11.60 -13.88
N LYS A 131 -7.28 11.40 -15.06
CA LYS A 131 -6.67 10.10 -15.42
C LYS A 131 -5.55 9.72 -14.46
N ALA A 132 -4.65 10.66 -14.15
CA ALA A 132 -3.56 10.46 -13.21
C ALA A 132 -4.08 10.10 -11.80
N ARG A 133 -5.12 10.80 -11.32
CA ARG A 133 -5.76 10.50 -10.03
C ARG A 133 -6.42 9.12 -10.02
N VAL A 134 -7.18 8.79 -11.07
CA VAL A 134 -7.85 7.47 -11.20
C VAL A 134 -6.83 6.34 -11.22
N TRP A 135 -5.72 6.52 -11.94
CA TRP A 135 -4.61 5.57 -11.95
C TRP A 135 -4.03 5.40 -10.55
N LEU A 136 -3.66 6.51 -9.88
CA LEU A 136 -3.08 6.50 -8.54
C LEU A 136 -4.00 5.78 -7.54
N TRP A 137 -5.30 6.09 -7.55
CA TRP A 137 -6.27 5.43 -6.68
C TRP A 137 -6.37 3.93 -6.96
N GLY A 138 -6.35 3.53 -8.23
CA GLY A 138 -6.34 2.14 -8.64
C GLY A 138 -5.10 1.39 -8.14
N GLU A 139 -3.92 1.99 -8.28
CA GLU A 139 -2.64 1.41 -7.88
C GLU A 139 -2.56 1.27 -6.35
N VAL A 140 -2.92 2.32 -5.62
CA VAL A 140 -2.95 2.29 -4.15
C VAL A 140 -3.91 1.23 -3.62
N ALA A 141 -5.13 1.19 -4.17
CA ALA A 141 -6.11 0.18 -3.79
C ALA A 141 -5.63 -1.25 -4.12
N GLY A 142 -4.96 -1.42 -5.26
CA GLY A 142 -4.38 -2.69 -5.70
C GLY A 142 -3.28 -3.18 -4.74
N ARG A 143 -2.30 -2.33 -4.46
CA ARG A 143 -1.18 -2.66 -3.56
C ARG A 143 -1.62 -2.88 -2.13
N ALA A 144 -2.53 -2.04 -1.62
CA ALA A 144 -3.10 -2.21 -0.29
C ALA A 144 -3.82 -3.56 -0.16
N LEU A 145 -4.59 -3.96 -1.18
CA LEU A 145 -5.29 -5.25 -1.19
C LEU A 145 -4.31 -6.44 -1.24
N GLN A 146 -3.27 -6.37 -2.08
CA GLN A 146 -2.24 -7.41 -2.13
C GLN A 146 -1.54 -7.59 -0.77
N TYR A 147 -1.21 -6.47 -0.12
CA TYR A 147 -0.64 -6.49 1.23
C TYR A 147 -1.60 -7.14 2.23
N TRP A 148 -2.88 -6.75 2.23
CA TRP A 148 -3.89 -7.33 3.12
C TRP A 148 -4.12 -8.83 2.87
N GLN A 149 -4.12 -9.29 1.61
CA GLN A 149 -4.27 -10.71 1.30
C GLN A 149 -3.14 -11.56 1.89
N LYS A 150 -1.92 -11.01 1.90
CA LYS A 150 -0.73 -11.68 2.44
C LYS A 150 -0.65 -11.59 3.96
N HIS A 151 -1.09 -10.47 4.54
CA HIS A 151 -0.75 -10.11 5.93
C HIS A 151 -1.95 -9.94 6.86
N ARG A 152 -3.17 -9.97 6.32
CA ARG A 152 -4.45 -9.78 7.04
C ARG A 152 -4.53 -8.48 7.85
N ARG A 153 -3.74 -7.48 7.48
CA ARG A 153 -3.73 -6.12 8.04
C ARG A 153 -3.56 -5.12 6.90
N TRP A 154 -4.19 -3.95 7.02
CA TRP A 154 -4.01 -2.87 6.06
C TRP A 154 -2.67 -2.16 6.25
N PRO A 155 -1.92 -1.87 5.18
CA PRO A 155 -0.76 -1.01 5.27
C PRO A 155 -1.21 0.45 5.42
N ARG A 156 -0.45 1.26 6.18
CA ARG A 156 -0.71 2.71 6.28
C ARG A 156 -0.31 3.43 5.00
N THR A 157 0.82 3.01 4.41
CA THR A 157 1.33 3.58 3.17
C THR A 157 1.67 2.48 2.16
N VAL A 158 1.61 2.81 0.88
CA VAL A 158 2.10 1.95 -0.20
C VAL A 158 3.02 2.75 -1.12
N SER A 159 4.07 2.11 -1.61
CA SER A 159 4.91 2.69 -2.66
C SER A 159 4.12 2.75 -3.95
N VAL A 160 4.07 3.92 -4.57
CA VAL A 160 3.48 4.14 -5.89
C VAL A 160 4.60 4.54 -6.84
N ASP A 161 4.60 3.97 -8.04
CA ASP A 161 5.57 4.35 -9.06
C ASP A 161 5.18 5.73 -9.60
N ASP A 162 6.16 6.48 -10.14
CA ASP A 162 5.98 7.88 -10.53
C ASP A 162 4.85 8.07 -11.56
N VAL A 163 3.92 8.99 -11.27
CA VAL A 163 2.66 9.22 -12.01
C VAL A 163 2.91 9.90 -13.37
N SER A 164 4.11 10.44 -13.56
CA SER A 164 4.52 11.25 -14.71
C SER A 164 4.42 10.54 -16.07
N GLU A 165 4.45 9.20 -16.12
CA GLU A 165 4.32 8.44 -17.37
C GLU A 165 2.88 8.32 -17.92
N TYR A 166 1.84 8.61 -17.11
CA TYR A 166 0.44 8.39 -17.49
C TYR A 166 -0.38 9.66 -17.70
N ALA A 167 0.25 10.84 -17.57
CA ALA A 167 -0.36 12.15 -17.78
C ALA A 167 -0.42 12.60 -19.26
N ASN A 168 -0.07 11.73 -20.22
CA ASN A 168 -0.13 12.02 -21.67
C ASN A 168 -1.40 11.48 -22.34
#